data_AF-A0A8C7KAZ9-F1
#
_entry.id   AF-A0A8C7KAZ9-F1
#
_cell.length_a   1.000
_cell.length_b   1.000
_cell.length_c   1.000
_cell.angle_alpha   90.00
_cell.angle_beta   90.00
_cell.angle_gamma   90.00
#
_symmetry.space_group_name_H-M   'P 1'
#
loop_
_entity.id
_entity.type
_entity.pdbx_description
1 polymer ?
#
loop_
_entity_poly.entity_id
_entity_poly.type
_entity_poly.pdbx_seq_one_letter_code
_entity_poly.pdbx_strand_id
1 'polypeptide(L)'
;MFLCSAACYVSNPQVKPVSPLLCQMPSPTAQGLGPGQEKKIGHRRVDASGETTYKKTTSSALKGAIQLGIGYTVGNLSSKPERDVLMQDFYVVESIFFPSEGSNLTPAHHYPDFRFKTYAPVAFRYFRELFGIRPDDYLYSLCNEPLIELSNPGASGSIFYVTRDDEFIIKTVNAKEAEFLQKLLPGYYMNLNQNPRTLLPKFFGLYCVQCGGKNIRIVVMNNVLPRAVRMHLKFDLKGSTYKRRASKKEREKSNPTFKDLDFIADVPDGLTLDQDTYGALLKTLQRDCLVREREERVRGGGM
;
A
#
# COMPACT_ATOMS: atom_id res chain seq x y z
N MET A 1 0.09 -5.82 -12.60
CA MET A 1 -1.00 -5.49 -11.63
C MET A 1 -0.49 -4.77 -10.39
N PHE A 2 0.83 -4.69 -10.21
CA PHE A 2 1.45 -3.59 -9.50
C PHE A 2 1.32 -2.34 -10.37
N LEU A 3 0.72 -1.28 -9.82
CA LEU A 3 1.10 0.09 -10.15
C LEU A 3 0.62 0.63 -11.50
N CYS A 4 -0.70 0.69 -11.64
CA CYS A 4 -1.34 1.81 -12.30
C CYS A 4 -2.63 2.06 -11.54
N SER A 5 -2.56 2.99 -10.59
CA SER A 5 -3.70 3.82 -10.25
C SER A 5 -3.10 5.22 -10.28
N ALA A 6 -2.92 5.76 -11.48
CA ALA A 6 -2.64 7.17 -11.64
C ALA A 6 -3.86 7.91 -11.11
N ALA A 7 -3.75 8.48 -9.91
CA ALA A 7 -4.76 9.39 -9.43
C ALA A 7 -4.56 10.72 -10.17
N CYS A 8 -5.35 10.95 -11.21
CA CYS A 8 -5.45 12.27 -11.81
C CYS A 8 -6.21 13.20 -10.85
N TYR A 9 -5.59 14.33 -10.49
CA TYR A 9 -6.19 15.39 -9.68
C TYR A 9 -6.89 16.40 -10.57
N VAL A 10 -8.09 16.85 -10.16
CA VAL A 10 -8.77 18.02 -10.74
C VAL A 10 -9.22 18.92 -9.59
N SER A 11 -8.64 20.11 -9.51
CA SER A 11 -9.22 21.26 -8.81
C SER A 11 -10.09 22.01 -9.81
N ASN A 12 -11.41 21.85 -9.75
CA ASN A 12 -12.34 22.66 -10.54
C ASN A 12 -12.90 23.81 -9.67
N PRO A 13 -12.65 25.09 -9.98
CA PRO A 13 -13.13 26.21 -9.15
C PRO A 13 -14.64 26.52 -9.26
N GLN A 14 -15.44 25.72 -9.96
CA GLN A 14 -16.82 26.09 -10.32
C GLN A 14 -17.86 25.00 -10.04
N VAL A 15 -18.04 24.61 -8.77
CA VAL A 15 -19.21 23.81 -8.36
C VAL A 15 -19.92 24.48 -7.20
N LYS A 16 -21.12 25.02 -7.47
CA LYS A 16 -22.00 25.65 -6.48
C LYS A 16 -22.56 24.60 -5.49
N PRO A 17 -22.81 24.97 -4.22
CA PRO A 17 -23.32 24.05 -3.21
C PRO A 17 -24.79 23.73 -3.46
N VAL A 18 -25.17 22.45 -3.33
CA VAL A 18 -26.57 22.01 -3.26
C VAL A 18 -26.93 21.82 -1.79
N SER A 19 -27.98 22.51 -1.36
CA SER A 19 -28.54 22.50 0.01
C SER A 19 -29.29 21.19 0.34
N PRO A 20 -29.38 20.81 1.63
CA PRO A 20 -29.90 19.50 2.05
C PRO A 20 -31.42 19.49 2.13
N LEU A 21 -32.07 18.50 1.49
CA LEU A 21 -33.45 18.13 1.77
C LEU A 21 -33.44 17.02 2.82
N LEU A 22 -33.96 17.34 4.00
CA LEU A 22 -34.37 16.36 5.02
C LEU A 22 -35.41 15.42 4.41
N CYS A 23 -35.16 14.12 4.45
CA CYS A 23 -36.21 13.12 4.29
C CYS A 23 -36.13 12.14 5.46
N GLN A 24 -37.25 12.02 6.18
CA GLN A 24 -37.42 11.22 7.39
C GLN A 24 -37.24 9.72 7.10
N MET A 25 -36.57 9.02 8.02
CA MET A 25 -36.38 7.57 7.99
C MET A 25 -37.62 6.87 8.58
N PRO A 26 -38.15 5.79 7.98
CA PRO A 26 -38.94 4.80 8.70
C PRO A 26 -38.01 3.80 9.40
N SER A 27 -38.35 3.49 10.65
CA SER A 27 -37.69 2.49 11.49
C SER A 27 -37.74 1.08 10.87
N PRO A 28 -36.65 0.31 10.81
CA PRO A 28 -36.70 -1.07 10.36
C PRO A 28 -37.15 -2.00 11.50
N THR A 29 -38.22 -2.73 11.24
CA THR A 29 -38.70 -3.89 11.98
C THR A 29 -37.62 -4.98 12.00
N ALA A 30 -37.34 -5.49 13.20
CA ALA A 30 -36.42 -6.59 13.43
C ALA A 30 -37.01 -7.91 12.90
N GLN A 31 -36.28 -8.58 12.00
CA GLN A 31 -36.45 -10.00 11.73
C GLN A 31 -35.08 -10.69 11.88
N GLY A 32 -35.04 -11.62 12.83
CA GLY A 32 -33.82 -12.23 13.34
C GLY A 32 -33.14 -13.21 12.39
N LEU A 33 -31.82 -13.28 12.49
CA LEU A 33 -30.98 -14.32 11.90
C LEU A 33 -30.15 -14.96 13.02
N GLY A 34 -30.18 -16.29 13.10
CA GLY A 34 -29.57 -17.10 14.16
C GLY A 34 -28.03 -17.06 14.21
N PRO A 35 -27.43 -17.60 15.29
CA PRO A 35 -26.01 -17.43 15.59
C PRO A 35 -25.13 -18.37 14.74
N GLY A 36 -24.03 -17.85 14.20
CA GLY A 36 -22.88 -18.70 13.82
C GLY A 36 -22.42 -18.73 12.36
N GLN A 37 -22.72 -17.74 11.50
CA GLN A 37 -22.15 -17.70 10.14
C GLN A 37 -20.99 -16.70 10.00
N GLU A 38 -19.75 -17.21 10.03
CA GLU A 38 -18.55 -16.49 9.62
C GLU A 38 -18.66 -16.04 8.15
N LYS A 39 -18.68 -14.72 7.89
CA LYS A 39 -18.60 -14.20 6.52
C LYS A 39 -17.16 -14.23 6.01
N LYS A 40 -16.85 -15.17 5.12
CA LYS A 40 -15.56 -15.28 4.44
C LYS A 40 -15.50 -14.37 3.20
N ILE A 41 -14.56 -13.43 3.17
CA ILE A 41 -14.26 -12.61 1.98
C ILE A 41 -12.78 -12.83 1.62
N GLY A 42 -12.50 -13.71 0.66
CA GLY A 42 -11.14 -14.06 0.27
C GLY A 42 -10.34 -14.72 1.41
N HIS A 43 -9.20 -14.13 1.80
CA HIS A 43 -8.37 -14.57 2.93
C HIS A 43 -8.79 -13.97 4.29
N ARG A 44 -9.81 -13.11 4.29
CA ARG A 44 -10.33 -12.44 5.48
C ARG A 44 -11.50 -13.22 6.08
N ARG A 45 -11.52 -13.34 7.41
CA ARG A 45 -12.71 -13.73 8.18
C ARG A 45 -13.03 -12.64 9.19
N VAL A 46 -14.29 -12.56 9.61
CA VAL A 46 -14.74 -11.68 10.70
C VAL A 46 -15.38 -12.57 11.74
N ASP A 47 -14.92 -12.49 12.98
CA ASP A 47 -15.52 -13.23 14.10
C ASP A 47 -16.70 -12.48 14.71
N ALA A 48 -17.35 -13.11 15.70
CA ALA A 48 -18.53 -12.58 16.39
C ALA A 48 -18.25 -11.28 17.18
N SER A 49 -16.99 -11.01 17.53
CA SER A 49 -16.54 -9.76 18.17
C SER A 49 -16.28 -8.62 17.18
N GLY A 50 -16.39 -8.88 15.87
CA GLY A 50 -16.07 -7.91 14.83
C GLY A 50 -14.58 -7.81 14.52
N GLU A 51 -13.73 -8.66 15.13
CA GLU A 51 -12.31 -8.72 14.84
C GLU A 51 -12.07 -9.45 13.50
N THR A 52 -11.18 -8.88 12.70
CA THR A 52 -10.90 -9.35 11.35
C THR A 52 -9.64 -10.21 11.41
N THR A 53 -9.69 -11.42 10.84
CA THR A 53 -8.52 -12.29 10.72
C THR A 53 -8.05 -12.37 9.29
N TYR A 54 -6.74 -12.34 9.07
CA TYR A 54 -6.09 -12.56 7.79
C TYR A 54 -5.09 -13.71 7.90
N LYS A 55 -5.29 -14.75 7.09
CA LYS A 55 -4.47 -15.98 7.17
C LYS A 55 -4.30 -16.53 8.59
N LYS A 56 -5.37 -16.51 9.39
CA LYS A 56 -5.41 -16.96 10.81
C LYS A 56 -4.69 -16.04 11.81
N THR A 57 -4.22 -14.87 11.40
CA THR A 57 -3.69 -13.84 12.30
C THR A 57 -4.74 -12.74 12.44
N THR A 58 -5.05 -12.32 13.67
CA THR A 58 -5.97 -11.19 13.89
C THR A 58 -5.37 -9.88 13.35
N SER A 59 -6.21 -8.94 12.94
CA SER A 59 -5.75 -7.64 12.42
C SER A 59 -4.99 -6.86 13.50
N SER A 60 -5.42 -6.94 14.76
CA SER A 60 -4.72 -6.38 15.92
C SER A 60 -3.31 -6.96 16.08
N ALA A 61 -3.18 -8.30 16.08
CA ALA A 61 -1.89 -8.97 16.21
C ALA A 61 -0.97 -8.71 15.01
N LEU A 62 -1.53 -8.66 13.81
CA LEU A 62 -0.76 -8.33 12.61
C LEU A 62 -0.23 -6.89 12.67
N LYS A 63 -1.04 -5.90 13.04
CA LYS A 63 -0.58 -4.51 13.21
C LYS A 63 0.53 -4.43 14.24
N GLY A 64 0.34 -5.03 15.41
CA GLY A 64 1.35 -5.07 16.46
C GLY A 64 2.66 -5.70 16.02
N ALA A 65 2.61 -6.86 15.36
CA ALA A 65 3.79 -7.53 14.82
C ALA A 65 4.52 -6.69 13.75
N ILE A 66 3.78 -5.92 12.94
CA ILE A 66 4.36 -4.99 11.97
C ILE A 66 5.10 -3.86 12.69
N GLN A 67 4.46 -3.23 13.68
CA GLN A 67 5.04 -2.09 14.40
C GLN A 67 6.27 -2.51 15.21
N LEU A 68 6.20 -3.63 15.95
CA LEU A 68 7.35 -4.18 16.68
C LEU A 68 8.50 -4.57 15.74
N GLY A 69 8.19 -5.26 14.64
CA GLY A 69 9.18 -5.73 13.67
C GLY A 69 9.90 -4.60 12.94
N ILE A 70 9.17 -3.57 12.49
CA ILE A 70 9.75 -2.38 11.86
C ILE A 70 10.56 -1.59 12.90
N GLY A 71 10.00 -1.37 14.09
CA GLY A 71 10.66 -0.64 15.18
C GLY A 71 12.03 -1.21 15.51
N TYR A 72 12.10 -2.53 15.70
CA TYR A 72 13.36 -3.21 15.98
C TYR A 72 14.33 -3.18 14.78
N THR A 73 13.88 -3.56 13.59
CA THR A 73 14.80 -3.76 12.46
C THR A 73 15.33 -2.45 11.89
N VAL A 74 14.51 -1.39 11.86
CA VAL A 74 14.98 -0.05 11.47
C VAL A 74 15.81 0.58 12.58
N GLY A 75 15.40 0.48 13.86
CA GLY A 75 16.18 1.00 14.97
C GLY A 75 17.59 0.39 15.04
N ASN A 76 17.70 -0.93 14.90
CA ASN A 76 18.99 -1.64 14.84
C ASN A 76 19.80 -1.34 13.58
N LEU A 77 19.16 -0.93 12.48
CA LEU A 77 19.88 -0.51 11.27
C LEU A 77 20.43 0.92 11.41
N SER A 78 19.71 1.80 12.11
CA SER A 78 20.14 3.18 12.38
C SER A 78 21.41 3.25 13.24
N SER A 79 21.69 2.23 14.05
CA SER A 79 22.94 2.15 14.83
C SER A 79 24.14 1.63 14.01
N LYS A 80 23.92 1.13 12.79
CA LYS A 80 24.99 0.68 11.89
C LYS A 80 25.46 1.83 11.01
N PRO A 81 26.77 1.96 10.73
CA PRO A 81 27.28 3.03 9.87
C PRO A 81 26.62 3.01 8.48
N GLU A 82 26.50 4.20 7.91
CA GLU A 82 26.06 4.38 6.54
C GLU A 82 27.15 3.88 5.57
N ARG A 83 26.70 3.29 4.46
CA ARG A 83 27.55 2.81 3.37
C ARG A 83 26.74 2.71 2.09
N ASP A 84 27.43 2.73 0.97
CA ASP A 84 26.82 2.54 -0.34
C ASP A 84 26.13 1.18 -0.48
N VAL A 85 25.09 1.16 -1.32
CA VAL A 85 24.33 -0.04 -1.66
C VAL A 85 25.13 -0.86 -2.68
N LEU A 86 25.38 -2.13 -2.36
CA LEU A 86 26.02 -3.08 -3.25
C LEU A 86 24.97 -3.99 -3.89
N MET A 87 25.30 -4.59 -5.04
CA MET A 87 24.38 -5.49 -5.76
C MET A 87 23.89 -6.67 -4.88
N GLN A 88 24.73 -7.14 -3.96
CA GLN A 88 24.39 -8.23 -3.04
C GLN A 88 23.29 -7.83 -2.04
N ASP A 89 23.21 -6.54 -1.67
CA ASP A 89 22.25 -6.04 -0.67
C ASP A 89 20.79 -6.22 -1.11
N PHE A 90 20.51 -6.22 -2.41
CA PHE A 90 19.17 -6.43 -2.95
C PHE A 90 18.61 -7.84 -2.67
N TYR A 91 19.50 -8.82 -2.42
CA TYR A 91 19.13 -10.21 -2.17
C TYR A 91 19.15 -10.59 -0.69
N VAL A 92 19.65 -9.71 0.19
CA VAL A 92 19.72 -9.96 1.63
C VAL A 92 18.32 -10.05 2.22
N VAL A 93 18.11 -11.06 3.09
CA VAL A 93 16.92 -11.19 3.91
C VAL A 93 17.35 -11.44 5.35
N GLU A 94 17.15 -10.47 6.22
CA GLU A 94 17.39 -10.62 7.65
C GLU A 94 16.14 -11.20 8.33
N SER A 95 16.32 -12.03 9.36
CA SER A 95 15.21 -12.60 10.10
C SER A 95 15.46 -12.60 11.60
N ILE A 96 14.48 -12.09 12.35
CA ILE A 96 14.49 -12.03 13.80
C ILE A 96 13.24 -12.71 14.37
N PHE A 97 13.36 -13.32 15.53
CA PHE A 97 12.25 -13.97 16.24
C PHE A 97 11.77 -13.11 17.40
N PHE A 98 10.46 -12.99 17.52
CA PHE A 98 9.75 -12.26 18.56
C PHE A 98 8.88 -13.27 19.35
N PRO A 99 9.44 -13.88 20.41
CA PRO A 99 8.66 -14.65 21.36
C PRO A 99 7.81 -13.71 22.22
N SER A 100 6.59 -14.13 22.55
CA SER A 100 5.66 -13.40 23.43
C SER A 100 6.25 -13.09 24.80
N GLU A 101 7.03 -14.01 25.37
CA GLU A 101 7.75 -13.82 26.64
C GLU A 101 8.94 -12.85 26.53
N GLY A 102 9.33 -12.45 25.32
CA GLY A 102 10.52 -11.64 25.06
C GLY A 102 11.81 -12.47 25.04
N SER A 103 12.92 -11.80 24.71
CA SER A 103 14.25 -12.38 24.66
C SER A 103 15.31 -11.32 25.01
N ASN A 104 16.59 -11.72 25.01
CA ASN A 104 17.70 -10.78 25.17
C ASN A 104 17.81 -9.76 24.01
N LEU A 105 17.13 -10.02 22.88
CA LEU A 105 17.16 -9.15 21.70
C LEU A 105 15.83 -8.40 21.52
N THR A 106 14.70 -9.06 21.76
CA THR A 106 13.37 -8.56 21.42
C THR A 106 12.50 -8.42 22.66
N PRO A 107 11.71 -7.33 22.78
CA PRO A 107 10.88 -7.11 23.96
C PRO A 107 9.72 -8.11 24.05
N ALA A 108 9.25 -8.36 25.28
CA ALA A 108 8.03 -9.12 25.52
C ALA A 108 6.79 -8.40 24.98
N HIS A 109 5.76 -9.16 24.57
CA HIS A 109 4.54 -8.62 23.99
C HIS A 109 3.34 -9.57 24.12
N HIS A 110 2.12 -9.05 23.98
CA HIS A 110 0.89 -9.82 24.12
C HIS A 110 0.43 -10.56 22.85
N TYR A 111 1.13 -10.40 21.73
CA TYR A 111 0.82 -11.10 20.48
C TYR A 111 1.39 -12.52 20.46
N PRO A 112 0.83 -13.45 19.66
CA PRO A 112 1.44 -14.76 19.44
C PRO A 112 2.87 -14.63 18.90
N ASP A 113 3.71 -15.60 19.24
CA ASP A 113 5.07 -15.71 18.73
C ASP A 113 5.12 -15.57 17.20
N PHE A 114 6.02 -14.72 16.72
CA PHE A 114 6.19 -14.48 15.29
C PHE A 114 7.65 -14.31 14.90
N ARG A 115 7.94 -14.61 13.65
CA ARG A 115 9.23 -14.30 13.01
C ARG A 115 9.03 -13.15 12.04
N PHE A 116 9.87 -12.13 12.16
CA PHE A 116 9.87 -10.98 11.28
C PHE A 116 11.04 -11.10 10.30
N LYS A 117 10.77 -10.88 9.00
CA LYS A 117 11.80 -10.87 7.95
C LYS A 117 11.84 -9.51 7.28
N THR A 118 13.04 -8.97 7.12
CA THR A 118 13.31 -7.71 6.42
C THR A 118 14.08 -8.01 5.14
N TYR A 119 13.52 -7.61 4.00
CA TYR A 119 14.14 -7.82 2.69
C TYR A 119 14.93 -6.58 2.31
N ALA A 120 16.15 -6.75 1.81
CA ALA A 120 17.05 -5.71 1.33
C ALA A 120 17.15 -4.48 2.25
N PRO A 121 17.46 -4.64 3.55
CA PRO A 121 17.39 -3.56 4.55
C PRO A 121 18.22 -2.33 4.17
N VAL A 122 19.43 -2.53 3.66
CA VAL A 122 20.34 -1.44 3.25
C VAL A 122 19.79 -0.69 2.02
N ALA A 123 19.23 -1.40 1.04
CA ALA A 123 18.62 -0.77 -0.13
C ALA A 123 17.40 0.08 0.26
N PHE A 124 16.54 -0.40 1.16
CA PHE A 124 15.39 0.38 1.63
C PHE A 124 15.76 1.52 2.57
N ARG A 125 16.90 1.45 3.29
CA ARG A 125 17.48 2.63 3.96
C ARG A 125 17.84 3.70 2.92
N TYR A 126 18.61 3.34 1.89
CA TYR A 126 18.97 4.25 0.80
C TYR A 126 17.75 4.86 0.09
N PHE A 127 16.72 4.05 -0.22
CA PHE A 127 15.51 4.58 -0.87
C PHE A 127 14.77 5.59 0.01
N ARG A 128 14.69 5.35 1.33
CA ARG A 128 14.08 6.31 2.27
C ARG A 128 14.86 7.61 2.30
N GLU A 129 16.19 7.56 2.37
CA GLU A 129 17.08 8.73 2.33
C GLU A 129 16.89 9.53 1.02
N LEU A 130 16.87 8.84 -0.13
CA LEU A 130 16.66 9.49 -1.43
C LEU A 130 15.31 10.21 -1.52
N PHE A 131 14.29 9.71 -0.83
CA PHE A 131 12.98 10.33 -0.75
C PHE A 131 12.83 11.31 0.43
N GLY A 132 13.90 11.61 1.16
CA GLY A 132 13.91 12.58 2.25
C GLY A 132 13.22 12.11 3.53
N ILE A 133 13.10 10.79 3.73
CA ILE A 133 12.47 10.21 4.92
C ILE A 133 13.53 9.87 5.95
N ARG A 134 13.55 10.63 7.05
CA ARG A 134 14.44 10.36 8.18
C ARG A 134 14.01 9.08 8.91
N PRO A 135 14.95 8.29 9.46
CA PRO A 135 14.61 7.08 10.21
C PRO A 135 13.65 7.34 11.38
N ASP A 136 13.85 8.45 12.11
CA ASP A 136 13.03 8.81 13.26
C ASP A 136 11.58 9.10 12.86
N ASP A 137 11.38 9.86 11.78
CA ASP A 137 10.06 10.19 11.25
C ASP A 137 9.35 8.91 10.77
N TYR A 138 10.06 8.05 10.04
CA TYR A 138 9.53 6.75 9.59
C TYR A 138 9.08 5.86 10.76
N LEU A 139 9.90 5.79 11.81
CA LEU A 139 9.59 5.03 13.02
C LEU A 139 8.42 5.64 13.79
N TYR A 140 8.38 6.96 13.91
CA TYR A 140 7.30 7.66 14.60
C TYR A 140 5.95 7.40 13.93
N SER A 141 5.87 7.63 12.61
CA SER A 141 4.64 7.45 11.83
C SER A 141 4.13 6.01 11.84
N LEU A 142 5.02 5.02 11.75
CA LEU A 142 4.64 3.61 11.63
C LEU A 142 4.44 2.92 12.98
N CYS A 143 5.27 3.21 13.97
CA CYS A 143 5.38 2.39 15.18
C CYS A 143 4.77 3.04 16.43
N ASN A 144 4.67 4.37 16.50
CA ASN A 144 4.19 5.06 17.70
C ASN A 144 2.68 5.33 17.70
N GLU A 145 2.04 5.29 16.53
CA GLU A 145 0.60 5.57 16.39
C GLU A 145 -0.15 4.35 15.81
N PRO A 146 -1.41 4.10 16.20
CA PRO A 146 -2.16 2.96 15.70
C PRO A 146 -2.38 2.99 14.18
N LEU A 147 -2.11 1.86 13.52
CA LEU A 147 -2.37 1.70 12.09
C LEU A 147 -3.88 1.61 11.79
N ILE A 148 -4.34 2.42 10.84
CA ILE A 148 -5.76 2.49 10.43
C ILE A 148 -5.98 1.52 9.27
N GLU A 149 -6.91 0.57 9.43
CA GLU A 149 -7.25 -0.38 8.35
C GLU A 149 -8.21 0.25 7.35
N LEU A 150 -7.86 0.23 6.06
CA LEU A 150 -8.71 0.72 5.00
C LEU A 150 -9.64 -0.40 4.50
N SER A 151 -10.94 -0.15 4.51
CA SER A 151 -11.98 -1.07 4.05
C SER A 151 -12.15 -1.10 2.52
N ASN A 152 -11.03 -1.15 1.80
CA ASN A 152 -10.99 -1.27 0.34
C ASN A 152 -10.37 -2.61 -0.06
N PRO A 153 -11.15 -3.71 -0.07
CA PRO A 153 -10.70 -4.92 -0.71
C PRO A 153 -10.62 -4.63 -2.21
N GLY A 154 -9.44 -4.26 -2.70
CA GLY A 154 -9.17 -4.33 -4.12
C GLY A 154 -9.48 -5.74 -4.64
N ALA A 155 -9.57 -5.91 -5.95
CA ALA A 155 -9.91 -7.22 -6.55
C ALA A 155 -9.01 -8.40 -6.07
N SER A 156 -7.82 -8.10 -5.55
CA SER A 156 -6.86 -9.08 -5.01
C SER A 156 -7.12 -9.53 -3.57
N GLY A 157 -8.06 -8.91 -2.83
CA GLY A 157 -8.29 -9.22 -1.41
C GLY A 157 -7.11 -8.86 -0.51
N SER A 158 -6.28 -7.89 -0.93
CA SER A 158 -5.20 -7.32 -0.14
C SER A 158 -5.75 -6.42 0.97
N ILE A 159 -5.08 -6.44 2.12
CA ILE A 159 -5.31 -5.51 3.22
C ILE A 159 -4.41 -4.29 3.02
N PHE A 160 -4.97 -3.14 3.34
CA PHE A 160 -4.29 -1.86 3.35
C PHE A 160 -4.39 -1.25 4.75
N TYR A 161 -3.26 -0.81 5.26
CA TYR A 161 -3.20 0.08 6.40
C TYR A 161 -2.68 1.45 5.96
N VAL A 162 -3.07 2.48 6.69
CA VAL A 162 -2.52 3.82 6.57
C VAL A 162 -2.04 4.29 7.95
N THR A 163 -0.94 5.04 7.98
CA THR A 163 -0.46 5.69 9.20
C THR A 163 -1.39 6.83 9.62
N ARG A 164 -1.31 7.23 10.90
CA ARG A 164 -2.22 8.24 11.46
C ARG A 164 -2.05 9.62 10.83
N ASP A 165 -0.82 9.96 10.48
CA ASP A 165 -0.42 11.18 9.73
C ASP A 165 -0.71 11.09 8.23
N ASP A 166 -1.21 9.95 7.75
CA ASP A 166 -1.62 9.72 6.37
C ASP A 166 -0.47 9.75 5.34
N GLU A 167 0.79 9.62 5.78
CA GLU A 167 1.97 9.66 4.92
C GLU A 167 2.28 8.30 4.26
N PHE A 168 2.06 7.20 4.99
CA PHE A 168 2.47 5.87 4.56
C PHE A 168 1.28 4.92 4.40
N ILE A 169 1.32 4.14 3.31
CA ILE A 169 0.44 3.01 3.07
C ILE A 169 1.23 1.71 3.28
N ILE A 170 0.65 0.79 4.07
CA ILE A 170 1.13 -0.57 4.21
C ILE A 170 0.18 -1.49 3.46
N LYS A 171 0.68 -2.23 2.48
CA LYS A 171 -0.14 -3.13 1.66
C LYS A 171 0.33 -4.56 1.80
N THR A 172 -0.59 -5.49 2.05
CA THR A 172 -0.27 -6.92 1.93
C THR A 172 -0.10 -7.32 0.47
N VAL A 173 0.96 -8.06 0.18
CA VAL A 173 1.28 -8.61 -1.14
C VAL A 173 1.35 -10.13 -1.09
N ASN A 174 1.09 -10.78 -2.22
CA ASN A 174 1.26 -12.23 -2.32
C ASN A 174 2.75 -12.62 -2.48
N ALA A 175 3.05 -13.92 -2.49
CA ALA A 175 4.43 -14.41 -2.58
C ALA A 175 5.12 -14.00 -3.90
N LYS A 176 4.47 -14.26 -5.04
CA LYS A 176 4.98 -13.91 -6.37
C LYS A 176 5.19 -12.40 -6.51
N GLU A 177 4.31 -11.62 -5.90
CA GLU A 177 4.37 -10.17 -5.90
C GLU A 177 5.58 -9.63 -5.11
N ALA A 178 5.86 -10.19 -3.94
CA ALA A 178 7.05 -9.82 -3.17
C ALA A 178 8.36 -10.27 -3.83
N GLU A 179 8.38 -11.49 -4.38
CA GLU A 179 9.53 -12.00 -5.14
C GLU A 179 9.82 -11.14 -6.38
N PHE A 180 8.78 -10.70 -7.07
CA PHE A 180 8.90 -9.77 -8.18
C PHE A 180 9.48 -8.43 -7.73
N LEU A 181 8.95 -7.85 -6.64
CA LEU A 181 9.48 -6.59 -6.11
C LEU A 181 10.97 -6.72 -5.73
N GLN A 182 11.39 -7.84 -5.16
CA GLN A 182 12.80 -8.06 -4.83
C GLN A 182 13.68 -8.11 -6.09
N LYS A 183 13.23 -8.78 -7.15
CA LYS A 183 13.92 -8.82 -8.46
C LYS A 183 13.97 -7.45 -9.13
N LEU A 184 12.97 -6.60 -8.90
CA LEU A 184 12.87 -5.25 -9.44
C LEU A 184 13.85 -4.27 -8.78
N LEU A 185 14.33 -4.52 -7.55
CA LEU A 185 15.09 -3.51 -6.78
C LEU A 185 16.34 -2.96 -7.49
N PRO A 186 17.17 -3.75 -8.19
CA PRO A 186 18.31 -3.19 -8.92
C PRO A 186 17.88 -2.22 -10.04
N GLY A 187 16.89 -2.60 -10.85
CA GLY A 187 16.35 -1.73 -11.91
C GLY A 187 15.66 -0.49 -11.35
N TYR A 188 14.97 -0.64 -10.21
CA TYR A 188 14.36 0.48 -9.48
C TYR A 188 15.42 1.46 -8.96
N TYR A 189 16.52 0.97 -8.37
CA TYR A 189 17.66 1.80 -7.95
C TYR A 189 18.24 2.60 -9.13
N MET A 190 18.44 1.97 -10.29
CA MET A 190 18.93 2.68 -11.48
C MET A 190 17.95 3.75 -11.94
N ASN A 191 16.65 3.44 -11.99
CA ASN A 191 15.61 4.40 -12.39
C ASN A 191 15.55 5.60 -11.45
N LEU A 192 15.64 5.38 -10.13
CA LEU A 192 15.58 6.47 -9.16
C LEU A 192 16.74 7.47 -9.32
N ASN A 193 17.93 6.98 -9.64
CA ASN A 193 19.10 7.83 -9.86
C ASN A 193 19.08 8.54 -11.23
N GLN A 194 18.43 7.96 -12.25
CA GLN A 194 18.37 8.53 -13.60
C GLN A 194 17.11 9.37 -13.88
N ASN A 195 16.03 9.15 -13.12
CA ASN A 195 14.74 9.79 -13.28
C ASN A 195 14.15 10.23 -11.92
N PRO A 196 14.65 11.32 -11.33
CA PRO A 196 14.21 11.79 -10.01
C PRO A 196 12.70 12.15 -9.94
N ARG A 197 12.06 12.38 -11.09
CA ARG A 197 10.63 12.72 -11.20
C ARG A 197 9.73 11.52 -11.47
N THR A 198 10.23 10.28 -11.31
CA THR A 198 9.47 9.05 -11.56
C THR A 198 8.11 9.04 -10.83
N LEU A 199 7.11 8.48 -11.51
CA LEU A 199 5.77 8.25 -10.99
C LEU A 199 5.59 6.82 -10.46
N LEU A 200 6.64 6.00 -10.54
CA LEU A 200 6.65 4.72 -9.83
C LEU A 200 6.45 4.98 -8.34
N PRO A 201 5.79 4.06 -7.62
CA PRO A 201 5.64 4.19 -6.18
C PRO A 201 6.97 4.28 -5.49
N LYS A 202 6.95 5.00 -4.39
CA LYS A 202 8.08 5.16 -3.50
C LYS A 202 8.01 4.04 -2.49
N PHE A 203 8.85 3.02 -2.65
CA PHE A 203 8.88 1.87 -1.73
C PHE A 203 9.86 2.13 -0.59
N PHE A 204 9.39 1.96 0.64
CA PHE A 204 10.17 2.28 1.85
C PHE A 204 10.52 1.04 2.68
N GLY A 205 9.93 -0.11 2.36
CA GLY A 205 10.29 -1.37 2.98
C GLY A 205 9.48 -2.54 2.43
N LEU A 206 10.11 -3.70 2.39
CA LEU A 206 9.48 -4.99 2.11
C LEU A 206 9.74 -5.92 3.30
N TYR A 207 8.67 -6.41 3.91
CA TYR A 207 8.74 -7.21 5.13
C TYR A 207 7.86 -8.46 5.04
N CYS A 208 8.13 -9.45 5.90
CA CYS A 208 7.25 -10.60 6.09
C CYS A 208 7.07 -10.92 7.57
N VAL A 209 5.82 -10.97 8.01
CA VAL A 209 5.42 -11.53 9.30
C VAL A 209 5.09 -13.00 9.10
N GLN A 210 5.80 -13.87 9.80
CA GLN A 210 5.56 -15.31 9.83
C GLN A 210 4.98 -15.71 11.18
N CYS A 211 3.70 -16.08 11.20
CA CYS A 211 2.94 -16.43 12.41
C CYS A 211 2.02 -17.60 12.09
N GLY A 212 1.88 -18.57 13.01
CA GLY A 212 0.94 -19.71 12.85
C GLY A 212 1.14 -20.52 11.55
N GLY A 213 2.38 -20.67 11.09
CA GLY A 213 2.72 -21.36 9.85
C GLY A 213 2.30 -20.63 8.56
N LYS A 214 1.94 -19.34 8.64
CA LYS A 214 1.56 -18.51 7.49
C LYS A 214 2.51 -17.33 7.34
N ASN A 215 2.75 -16.97 6.07
CA ASN A 215 3.57 -15.82 5.70
C ASN A 215 2.67 -14.69 5.19
N ILE A 216 2.73 -13.54 5.86
CA ILE A 216 2.05 -12.30 5.49
C ILE A 216 3.13 -11.32 5.06
N ARG A 217 3.21 -11.06 3.76
CA ARG A 217 4.19 -10.14 3.18
C ARG A 217 3.56 -8.78 3.02
N ILE A 218 4.31 -7.74 3.35
CA ILE A 218 3.83 -6.36 3.30
C ILE A 218 4.87 -5.48 2.64
N VAL A 219 4.37 -4.46 1.95
CA VAL A 219 5.17 -3.38 1.39
C VAL A 219 4.71 -2.08 2.03
N VAL A 220 5.66 -1.29 2.51
CA VAL A 220 5.42 0.09 2.94
C VAL A 220 5.77 1.02 1.78
N MET A 221 4.86 1.93 1.45
CA MET A 221 5.00 2.85 0.32
C MET A 221 4.31 4.18 0.61
N ASN A 222 4.59 5.21 -0.21
CA ASN A 222 3.96 6.51 -0.05
C ASN A 222 2.44 6.48 -0.26
N ASN A 223 1.73 7.31 0.47
CA ASN A 223 0.35 7.66 0.15
C ASN A 223 0.32 8.70 -0.98
N VAL A 224 -0.24 8.34 -2.13
CA VAL A 224 -0.38 9.26 -3.28
C VAL A 224 -1.56 10.22 -3.09
N LEU A 225 -2.51 9.89 -2.21
CA LEU A 225 -3.75 10.64 -2.02
C LEU A 225 -3.93 11.02 -0.54
N PRO A 226 -3.11 11.95 -0.03
CA PRO A 226 -3.18 12.35 1.37
C PRO A 226 -4.48 13.10 1.68
N ARG A 227 -5.06 12.84 2.86
CA ARG A 227 -6.28 13.46 3.41
C ARG A 227 -6.15 14.96 3.61
N ALA A 228 -4.93 15.47 3.74
CA ALA A 228 -4.64 16.90 3.80
C ALA A 228 -5.14 17.66 2.56
N VAL A 229 -5.26 16.97 1.41
CA VAL A 229 -5.81 17.53 0.18
C VAL A 229 -7.17 16.89 -0.12
N ARG A 230 -8.21 17.71 -0.21
CA ARG A 230 -9.55 17.22 -0.58
C ARG A 230 -9.57 16.77 -2.05
N MET A 231 -9.77 15.47 -2.26
CA MET A 231 -9.94 14.90 -3.59
C MET A 231 -11.41 14.97 -4.02
N HIS A 232 -11.69 15.75 -5.08
CA HIS A 232 -13.04 15.87 -5.65
C HIS A 232 -13.36 14.71 -6.58
N LEU A 233 -12.38 14.28 -7.39
CA LEU A 233 -12.47 13.17 -8.31
C LEU A 233 -11.26 12.26 -8.13
N LYS A 234 -11.45 10.96 -8.36
CA LYS A 234 -10.41 9.95 -8.22
C LYS A 234 -10.62 8.87 -9.27
N PHE A 235 -9.59 8.60 -10.05
CA PHE A 235 -9.61 7.60 -11.11
C PHE A 235 -8.52 6.54 -10.88
N ASP A 236 -8.85 5.28 -11.17
CA ASP A 236 -7.90 4.20 -11.45
C ASP A 236 -7.91 4.02 -12.97
N LEU A 237 -6.82 4.37 -13.66
CA LEU A 237 -6.67 4.29 -15.11
C LEU A 237 -5.62 3.24 -15.52
N LYS A 238 -5.95 2.43 -16.52
CA LYS A 238 -5.10 1.34 -17.02
C LYS A 238 -4.99 1.27 -18.54
N GLY A 239 -5.75 2.08 -19.28
CA GLY A 239 -5.77 2.10 -20.74
C GLY A 239 -6.54 0.94 -21.37
N SER A 240 -7.35 0.22 -20.59
CA SER A 240 -8.20 -0.88 -21.09
C SER A 240 -9.68 -0.59 -20.86
N THR A 241 -10.56 -1.34 -21.53
CA THR A 241 -12.02 -1.13 -21.45
C THR A 241 -12.74 -2.24 -20.67
N TYR A 242 -12.20 -3.47 -20.69
CA TYR A 242 -12.84 -4.61 -20.05
C TYR A 242 -12.87 -4.49 -18.51
N LYS A 243 -14.07 -4.48 -17.92
CA LYS A 243 -14.32 -4.30 -16.46
C LYS A 243 -13.71 -3.00 -15.88
N ARG A 244 -13.58 -1.97 -16.72
CA ARG A 244 -13.07 -0.64 -16.36
C ARG A 244 -14.16 0.40 -16.16
N ARG A 245 -15.25 -0.02 -15.52
CA ARG A 245 -16.29 0.85 -14.92
C ARG A 245 -16.35 0.63 -13.41
N ALA A 246 -16.62 1.68 -12.64
CA ALA A 246 -16.86 1.61 -11.21
C ALA A 246 -18.11 0.76 -10.93
N SER A 247 -18.08 -0.05 -9.87
CA SER A 247 -19.25 -0.84 -9.47
C SER A 247 -20.30 0.05 -8.81
N LYS A 248 -21.57 -0.38 -8.80
CA LYS A 248 -22.65 0.34 -8.11
C LYS A 248 -22.29 0.65 -6.65
N LYS A 249 -21.75 -0.35 -5.93
CA LYS A 249 -21.26 -0.21 -4.54
C LYS A 249 -20.14 0.82 -4.39
N GLU A 250 -19.22 0.93 -5.36
CA GLU A 250 -18.15 1.93 -5.30
C GLU A 250 -18.71 3.34 -5.50
N ARG A 251 -19.69 3.50 -6.40
CA ARG A 251 -20.32 4.80 -6.71
C ARG A 251 -21.18 5.34 -5.56
N GLU A 252 -21.65 4.48 -4.66
CA GLU A 252 -22.40 4.84 -3.45
C GLU A 252 -21.50 5.41 -2.33
N LYS A 253 -20.17 5.30 -2.45
CA LYS A 253 -19.25 5.89 -1.47
C LYS A 253 -19.22 7.41 -1.58
N SER A 254 -18.92 8.08 -0.46
CA SER A 254 -18.73 9.54 -0.42
C SER A 254 -17.57 10.04 -1.29
N ASN A 255 -16.56 9.21 -1.51
CA ASN A 255 -15.42 9.49 -2.39
C ASN A 255 -15.10 8.27 -3.28
N PRO A 256 -15.89 8.10 -4.38
CA PRO A 256 -15.79 6.94 -5.25
C PRO A 256 -14.48 6.92 -6.04
N THR A 257 -14.02 5.71 -6.38
CA THR A 257 -12.90 5.50 -7.30
C THR A 257 -13.45 5.10 -8.67
N PHE A 258 -13.42 6.02 -9.61
CA PHE A 258 -13.85 5.81 -10.99
C PHE A 258 -12.78 5.08 -11.81
N LYS A 259 -13.15 4.57 -12.98
CA LYS A 259 -12.24 3.85 -13.88
C LYS A 259 -12.27 4.43 -15.30
N ASP A 260 -11.55 3.81 -16.23
CA ASP A 260 -11.34 4.31 -17.60
C ASP A 260 -12.64 4.65 -18.34
N LEU A 261 -13.68 3.80 -18.27
CA LEU A 261 -14.96 4.05 -18.96
C LEU A 261 -15.82 5.12 -18.27
N ASP A 262 -15.57 5.40 -16.99
CA ASP A 262 -16.17 6.52 -16.28
C ASP A 262 -15.45 7.81 -16.66
N PHE A 263 -14.12 7.79 -16.70
CA PHE A 263 -13.31 8.94 -17.12
C PHE A 263 -13.67 9.43 -18.53
N ILE A 264 -13.78 8.52 -19.50
CA ILE A 264 -14.17 8.86 -20.88
C ILE A 264 -15.58 9.48 -20.94
N ALA A 265 -16.50 9.06 -20.07
CA ALA A 265 -17.86 9.54 -20.06
C ALA A 265 -18.01 10.88 -19.31
N ASP A 266 -17.35 11.00 -18.16
CA ASP A 266 -17.50 12.12 -17.23
C ASP A 266 -16.55 13.28 -17.56
N VAL A 267 -15.47 13.02 -18.32
CA VAL A 267 -14.44 13.99 -18.70
C VAL A 267 -14.11 13.86 -20.22
N PRO A 268 -15.07 14.17 -21.12
CA PRO A 268 -14.91 13.94 -22.55
C PRO A 268 -13.78 14.76 -23.20
N ASP A 269 -13.54 15.97 -22.69
CA ASP A 269 -12.47 16.86 -23.16
C ASP A 269 -11.09 16.53 -22.55
N GLY A 270 -11.05 15.53 -21.66
CA GLY A 270 -9.84 15.12 -20.96
C GLY A 270 -9.34 16.15 -19.94
N LEU A 271 -8.05 16.08 -19.61
CA LEU A 271 -7.39 16.98 -18.68
C LEU A 271 -6.50 17.96 -19.44
N THR A 272 -6.82 19.24 -19.35
CA THR A 272 -5.97 20.30 -19.91
C THR A 272 -4.76 20.52 -18.99
N LEU A 273 -3.57 20.44 -19.56
CA LEU A 273 -2.29 20.74 -18.91
C LEU A 273 -1.56 21.77 -19.75
N ASP A 274 -0.78 22.64 -19.11
CA ASP A 274 0.16 23.50 -19.85
C ASP A 274 1.23 22.65 -20.55
N GLN A 275 1.83 23.22 -21.60
CA GLN A 275 2.74 22.50 -22.49
C GLN A 275 3.96 21.91 -21.74
N ASP A 276 4.47 22.62 -20.74
CA ASP A 276 5.66 22.21 -20.00
C ASP A 276 5.33 21.05 -19.06
N THR A 277 4.22 21.15 -18.32
CA THR A 277 3.73 20.07 -17.44
C THR A 277 3.38 18.83 -18.25
N TYR A 278 2.65 18.98 -19.37
CA TYR A 278 2.33 17.86 -20.26
C TYR A 278 3.59 17.17 -20.78
N GLY A 279 4.55 17.96 -21.28
CA GLY A 279 5.81 17.45 -21.80
C GLY A 279 6.63 16.71 -20.74
N ALA A 280 6.69 17.24 -19.50
CA ALA A 280 7.36 16.60 -18.38
C ALA A 280 6.66 15.29 -17.97
N LEU A 281 5.33 15.31 -17.84
CA LEU A 281 4.53 14.14 -17.47
C LEU A 281 4.70 13.00 -18.47
N LEU A 282 4.60 13.31 -19.77
CA LEU A 282 4.70 12.30 -20.83
C LEU A 282 6.10 11.68 -20.90
N LYS A 283 7.15 12.50 -20.80
CA LYS A 283 8.54 12.01 -20.77
C LYS A 283 8.78 11.07 -19.59
N THR A 284 8.27 11.41 -18.41
CA THR A 284 8.39 10.57 -17.22
C THR A 284 7.61 9.26 -17.39
N LEU A 285 6.35 9.32 -17.85
CA LEU A 285 5.52 8.13 -18.08
C LEU A 285 6.17 7.17 -19.08
N GLN A 286 6.73 7.69 -20.18
CA GLN A 286 7.43 6.88 -21.18
C GLN A 286 8.62 6.14 -20.55
N ARG A 287 9.44 6.83 -19.76
CA ARG A 287 10.59 6.21 -19.05
C ARG A 287 10.14 5.14 -18.07
N ASP A 288 9.15 5.43 -17.24
CA ASP A 288 8.66 4.49 -16.23
C ASP A 288 8.03 3.23 -16.86
N CYS A 289 7.32 3.39 -17.98
CA CYS A 289 6.78 2.25 -18.74
C CYS A 289 7.88 1.35 -19.31
N LEU A 290 8.99 1.92 -19.80
CA LEU A 290 10.11 1.14 -20.33
C LEU A 290 10.81 0.31 -19.23
N VAL A 291 10.96 0.88 -18.03
CA VAL A 291 11.47 0.14 -16.86
C VAL A 291 10.57 -1.06 -16.58
N ARG A 292 9.24 -0.86 -16.60
CA ARG A 292 8.27 -1.94 -16.37
C ARG A 292 8.33 -3.03 -17.42
N GLU A 293 8.40 -2.67 -18.70
CA GLU A 293 8.42 -3.63 -19.82
C GLU A 293 9.68 -4.49 -19.85
N ARG A 294 10.85 -3.90 -19.55
CA ARG A 294 12.11 -4.65 -19.47
C ARG A 294 12.04 -5.74 -18.39
N GLU A 295 11.47 -5.40 -17.25
CA GLU A 295 11.34 -6.31 -16.10
C GLU A 295 10.22 -7.35 -16.31
N GLU A 296 9.14 -6.99 -17.02
CA GLU A 296 8.12 -7.96 -17.43
C GLU A 296 8.60 -8.93 -18.51
N ARG A 297 9.53 -8.55 -19.40
CA ARG A 297 10.16 -9.47 -20.36
C ARG A 297 11.06 -10.51 -19.69
N VAL A 298 11.76 -10.14 -18.61
CA VAL A 298 12.49 -11.10 -17.75
C VAL A 298 11.54 -12.15 -17.15
N ARG A 299 10.25 -11.80 -16.95
CA ARG A 299 9.20 -12.74 -16.49
C ARG A 299 8.82 -13.79 -17.54
N GLY A 300 9.02 -13.51 -18.83
CA GLY A 300 8.57 -14.35 -19.95
C GLY A 300 9.66 -15.23 -20.58
N GLY A 301 10.93 -14.92 -20.37
CA GLY A 301 12.07 -15.66 -20.93
C GLY A 301 12.57 -16.84 -20.09
N GLY A 302 11.81 -17.25 -19.07
CA GLY A 302 12.08 -18.45 -18.27
C GLY A 302 11.17 -19.59 -18.69
N MET A 303 11.36 -20.09 -19.91
CA MET A 303 10.87 -21.39 -20.38
C MET A 303 11.73 -21.85 -21.55
#